data_AF-A0A937IE15-F1
#
_entry.id   AF-A0A937IE15-F1
#
_cell.length_a   1.000
_cell.length_b   1.000
_cell.length_c   1.000
_cell.angle_alpha   90.00
_cell.angle_beta   90.00
_cell.angle_gamma   90.00
#
_symmetry.space_group_name_H-M   'P 1'
#
loop_
_entity.id
_entity.type
_entity.pdbx_description
1 polymer ?
#
loop_
_entity_poly.entity_id
_entity_poly.type
_entity_poly.pdbx_seq_one_letter_code
_entity_poly.pdbx_strand_id
1 'polypeptide(L)'
;MQSLIKIVCLCLVLASQLNAEATGSLEITGSYFPKSEGESFGTNITAEAKVVGYEDFSEIQLEYELIIRKSLNDGGMDIIEPRQLVLSKTFGEIDAYFGYRNTFWGVAESRNIVDLINQQDMAAGISPDNKLGAPSISFETYLGSGDFQYWYMPRFRERTFNEKDAHPGFGLPVFSAEFAHSKGVKAIDQA
;
A
#
# COMPACT_ATOMS: atom_id res chain seq x y z
N MET A 1 -5.50 2.24 -32.37
CA MET A 1 -4.77 1.38 -31.43
C MET A 1 -3.26 1.69 -31.44
N GLN A 2 -2.87 2.96 -31.29
CA GLN A 2 -1.46 3.44 -31.37
C GLN A 2 -1.09 4.41 -30.22
N SER A 3 -2.01 4.69 -29.30
CA SER A 3 -1.82 5.71 -28.25
C SER A 3 -1.37 5.14 -26.89
N LEU A 4 -1.45 3.83 -26.66
CA LEU A 4 -1.17 3.24 -25.34
C LEU A 4 0.32 2.90 -25.14
N ILE A 5 1.05 2.61 -26.23
CA ILE A 5 2.46 2.18 -26.18
C ILE A 5 3.42 3.35 -25.86
N LYS A 6 3.00 4.60 -26.05
CA LYS A 6 3.87 5.77 -25.78
C LYS A 6 3.99 6.14 -24.30
N ILE A 7 3.07 5.70 -23.44
CA ILE A 7 3.08 6.08 -22.01
C ILE A 7 4.04 5.18 -21.21
N VAL A 8 4.16 3.89 -21.55
CA VAL A 8 5.05 2.96 -20.84
C VAL A 8 6.53 3.23 -21.12
N CYS A 9 6.89 3.64 -22.36
CA CYS A 9 8.27 4.04 -22.68
C CYS A 9 8.67 5.39 -22.08
N LEU A 10 7.73 6.28 -21.76
CA LEU A 10 8.07 7.61 -21.25
C LEU A 10 8.56 7.56 -19.80
N CYS A 11 8.02 6.66 -18.97
CA CYS A 11 8.49 6.45 -17.60
C CYS A 11 9.91 5.86 -17.53
N LEU A 12 10.22 4.89 -18.41
CA LEU A 12 11.56 4.29 -18.50
C LEU A 12 12.62 5.28 -19.02
N VAL A 13 12.25 6.22 -19.88
CA VAL A 13 13.17 7.26 -20.39
C VAL A 13 13.36 8.39 -19.37
N LEU A 14 12.35 8.76 -18.57
CA LEU A 14 12.51 9.78 -17.53
C LEU A 14 13.47 9.32 -16.41
N ALA A 15 13.43 8.03 -16.03
CA ALA A 15 14.34 7.47 -15.03
C ALA A 15 15.83 7.57 -15.44
N SER A 16 16.12 7.72 -16.73
CA SER A 16 17.51 7.90 -17.21
C SER A 16 18.05 9.33 -17.06
N GLN A 17 17.21 10.32 -16.75
CA GLN A 17 17.61 11.73 -16.63
C GLN A 17 17.71 12.23 -15.18
N LEU A 18 17.21 11.47 -14.20
CA LEU A 18 17.51 11.63 -12.79
C LEU A 18 18.48 10.51 -12.38
N ASN A 19 19.34 10.74 -11.38
CA ASN A 19 20.13 9.67 -10.74
C ASN A 19 19.20 8.80 -9.85
N ALA A 20 18.13 8.31 -10.45
CA ALA A 20 17.03 7.61 -9.82
C ALA A 20 17.40 6.14 -9.63
N GLU A 21 17.52 5.68 -8.39
CA GLU A 21 17.59 4.25 -8.11
C GLU A 21 16.16 3.70 -8.02
N ALA A 22 15.65 3.23 -9.16
CA ALA A 22 14.32 2.64 -9.26
C ALA A 22 14.41 1.16 -9.65
N THR A 23 13.72 0.31 -8.90
CA THR A 23 13.52 -1.12 -9.20
C THR A 23 12.05 -1.36 -9.55
N GLY A 24 11.82 -1.97 -10.71
CA GLY A 24 10.49 -2.40 -11.13
C GLY A 24 10.34 -3.92 -11.07
N SER A 25 9.16 -4.40 -10.70
CA SER A 25 8.77 -5.80 -10.85
C SER A 25 7.43 -5.93 -11.58
N LEU A 26 7.27 -7.06 -12.29
CA LEU A 26 6.02 -7.47 -12.91
C LEU A 26 5.78 -8.94 -12.54
N GLU A 27 4.66 -9.21 -11.92
CA GLU A 27 4.20 -10.54 -11.56
C GLU A 27 2.91 -10.86 -12.33
N ILE A 28 2.84 -12.07 -12.89
CA ILE A 28 1.61 -12.60 -13.48
C ILE A 28 1.36 -13.95 -12.85
N THR A 29 0.24 -14.08 -12.17
CA THR A 29 -0.14 -15.26 -11.40
C THR A 29 -1.41 -15.86 -11.97
N GLY A 30 -1.35 -17.14 -12.34
CA GLY A 30 -2.49 -17.93 -12.81
C GLY A 30 -2.89 -18.97 -11.76
N SER A 31 -4.18 -19.07 -11.48
CA SER A 31 -4.74 -20.01 -10.51
C SER A 31 -5.82 -20.88 -11.14
N TYR A 32 -5.87 -22.16 -10.75
CA TYR A 32 -6.88 -23.12 -11.18
C TYR A 32 -7.37 -23.94 -9.98
N PHE A 33 -8.69 -23.97 -9.80
CA PHE A 33 -9.38 -24.60 -8.67
C PHE A 33 -10.20 -25.80 -9.18
N PRO A 34 -9.64 -27.03 -9.11
CA PRO A 34 -10.26 -28.21 -9.72
C PRO A 34 -11.59 -28.65 -9.08
N LYS A 35 -11.89 -28.13 -7.89
CA LYS A 35 -13.16 -28.36 -7.16
C LYS A 35 -13.76 -27.03 -6.72
N SER A 36 -13.97 -26.13 -7.68
CA SER A 36 -14.72 -24.90 -7.41
C SER A 36 -16.20 -25.22 -7.26
N GLU A 37 -16.82 -24.79 -6.16
CA GLU A 37 -18.27 -24.83 -5.98
C GLU A 37 -18.95 -23.75 -6.85
N GLY A 38 -20.24 -23.93 -7.18
CA GLY A 38 -20.90 -23.20 -8.27
C GLY A 38 -20.96 -21.67 -8.17
N GLU A 39 -20.78 -21.11 -6.98
CA GLU A 39 -20.74 -19.65 -6.78
C GLU A 39 -19.33 -19.06 -6.93
N SER A 40 -18.27 -19.87 -7.00
CA SER A 40 -16.88 -19.40 -7.06
C SER A 40 -16.24 -19.64 -8.44
N PHE A 41 -15.33 -18.75 -8.87
CA PHE A 41 -14.65 -18.93 -10.16
C PHE A 41 -13.67 -20.12 -10.13
N GLY A 42 -13.60 -20.90 -11.22
CA GLY A 42 -12.68 -22.05 -11.31
C GLY A 42 -11.24 -21.69 -11.69
N THR A 43 -11.02 -20.47 -12.18
CA THR A 43 -9.71 -19.98 -12.61
C THR A 43 -9.56 -18.51 -12.30
N ASN A 44 -8.33 -18.04 -12.16
CA ASN A 44 -8.06 -16.60 -12.11
C ASN A 44 -6.71 -16.27 -12.75
N ILE A 45 -6.58 -15.05 -13.25
CA ILE A 45 -5.31 -14.48 -13.65
C ILE A 45 -5.20 -13.11 -13.00
N THR A 46 -4.10 -12.88 -12.31
CA THR A 46 -3.76 -11.61 -11.69
C THR A 46 -2.45 -11.11 -12.28
N ALA A 47 -2.39 -9.84 -12.62
CA ALA A 47 -1.18 -9.15 -13.02
C ALA A 47 -0.90 -8.01 -12.04
N GLU A 48 0.31 -7.97 -11.48
CA GLU A 48 0.76 -6.94 -10.55
C GLU A 48 2.06 -6.32 -11.07
N ALA A 49 2.10 -5.00 -11.15
CA ALA A 49 3.30 -4.24 -11.43
C ALA A 49 3.63 -3.36 -10.24
N LYS A 50 4.90 -3.36 -9.84
CA LYS A 50 5.41 -2.54 -8.75
C LYS A 50 6.61 -1.75 -9.21
N VAL A 51 6.73 -0.51 -8.75
CA VAL A 51 7.94 0.30 -8.89
C VAL A 51 8.30 0.84 -7.52
N VAL A 52 9.52 0.53 -7.08
CA VAL A 52 10.10 1.02 -5.83
C VAL A 52 11.30 1.88 -6.18
N GLY A 53 11.52 2.96 -5.45
CA GLY A 53 12.75 3.73 -5.57
C GLY A 53 12.84 4.81 -4.51
N TYR A 54 13.99 5.47 -4.51
CA TYR A 54 14.24 6.62 -3.67
C TYR A 54 15.05 7.67 -4.42
N GLU A 55 14.94 8.91 -3.97
CA GLU A 55 15.66 10.06 -4.51
C GLU A 55 16.11 10.94 -3.34
N ASP A 56 17.40 11.31 -3.34
CA ASP A 56 17.98 12.22 -2.35
C ASP A 56 18.15 13.62 -2.95
N PHE A 57 17.30 14.55 -2.53
CA PHE A 57 17.34 15.96 -2.93
C PHE A 57 18.02 16.83 -1.86
N SER A 58 19.33 16.68 -1.67
CA SER A 58 20.17 17.44 -0.73
C SER A 58 19.74 17.41 0.74
N GLU A 59 18.57 17.95 1.07
CA GLU A 59 17.98 18.01 2.42
C GLU A 59 16.62 17.29 2.51
N ILE A 60 16.04 16.86 1.38
CA ILE A 60 14.75 16.17 1.32
C ILE A 60 14.98 14.81 0.67
N GLN A 61 14.43 13.76 1.24
CA GLN A 61 14.42 12.44 0.61
C GLN A 61 13.00 12.13 0.14
N LEU A 62 12.88 11.51 -1.02
CA LEU A 62 11.65 10.96 -1.54
C LEU A 62 11.80 9.45 -1.58
N GLU A 63 10.87 8.73 -0.96
CA GLU A 63 10.76 7.29 -1.07
C GLU A 63 9.39 6.94 -1.68
N TYR A 64 9.38 6.03 -2.65
CA TYR A 64 8.15 5.62 -3.30
C TYR A 64 8.11 4.12 -3.57
N GLU A 65 6.92 3.56 -3.40
CA GLU A 65 6.50 2.23 -3.83
C GLU A 65 5.11 2.41 -4.43
N LEU A 66 5.02 2.29 -5.74
CA LEU A 66 3.76 2.40 -6.49
C LEU A 66 3.36 1.02 -6.98
N ILE A 67 2.09 0.68 -6.81
CA ILE A 67 1.55 -0.62 -7.18
C ILE A 67 0.33 -0.46 -8.10
N ILE A 68 0.27 -1.31 -9.11
CA ILE A 68 -0.91 -1.53 -9.95
C ILE A 68 -1.16 -3.02 -9.97
N ARG A 69 -2.31 -3.46 -9.47
CA ARG A 69 -2.75 -4.86 -9.57
C ARG A 69 -4.11 -4.92 -10.23
N LYS A 70 -4.25 -5.86 -11.16
CA LYS A 70 -5.50 -6.18 -11.84
C LYS A 70 -5.75 -7.67 -11.85
N SER A 71 -6.99 -8.06 -11.59
CA SER A 71 -7.43 -9.45 -11.67
C SER A 71 -8.56 -9.62 -12.68
N LEU A 72 -8.61 -10.77 -13.35
CA LEU A 72 -9.67 -11.05 -14.32
C LEU A 72 -11.00 -11.39 -13.65
N ASN A 73 -10.96 -12.20 -12.59
CA ASN A 73 -12.17 -12.75 -11.95
C ASN A 73 -12.33 -12.33 -10.48
N ASP A 74 -11.40 -11.54 -9.93
CA ASP A 74 -11.48 -11.04 -8.55
C ASP A 74 -11.25 -9.54 -8.53
N GLY A 75 -12.32 -8.77 -8.76
CA GLY A 75 -12.27 -7.31 -8.76
C GLY A 75 -11.84 -6.70 -7.43
N GLY A 76 -11.92 -7.45 -6.33
CA GLY A 76 -11.48 -7.05 -5.00
C GLY A 76 -9.95 -6.92 -4.88
N MET A 77 -9.21 -7.58 -5.76
CA MET A 77 -7.76 -7.44 -5.87
C MET A 77 -7.30 -6.21 -6.66
N ASP A 78 -8.21 -5.53 -7.37
CA ASP A 78 -7.85 -4.39 -8.22
C ASP A 78 -7.41 -3.18 -7.40
N ILE A 79 -6.16 -2.74 -7.58
CA ILE A 79 -5.62 -1.55 -6.90
C ILE A 79 -4.72 -0.73 -7.82
N ILE A 80 -4.73 0.59 -7.61
CA ILE A 80 -3.81 1.55 -8.24
C ILE A 80 -3.50 2.60 -7.18
N GLU A 81 -2.33 2.53 -6.57
CA GLU A 81 -2.05 3.32 -5.37
C GLU A 81 -0.56 3.40 -5.01
N PRO A 82 -0.18 4.39 -4.20
CA PRO A 82 1.08 4.35 -3.47
C PRO A 82 0.96 3.43 -2.24
N ARG A 83 1.88 2.48 -2.13
CA ARG A 83 2.20 1.77 -0.86
C ARG A 83 3.13 2.60 -0.01
N GLN A 84 4.08 3.27 -0.66
CA GLN A 84 4.93 4.29 -0.10
C GLN A 84 4.95 5.46 -1.08
N LEU A 85 4.79 6.68 -0.57
CA LEU A 85 5.07 7.90 -1.30
C LEU A 85 5.28 8.99 -0.26
N VAL A 86 6.51 9.10 0.23
CA VAL A 86 6.85 9.90 1.40
C VAL A 86 7.97 10.86 1.04
N LEU A 87 7.77 12.13 1.41
CA LEU A 87 8.86 13.08 1.53
C LEU A 87 9.30 13.10 2.99
N SER A 88 10.60 12.99 3.23
CA SER A 88 11.20 13.12 4.55
C SER A 88 12.24 14.24 4.60
N LYS A 89 12.38 14.84 5.78
CA LYS A 89 13.44 15.81 6.07
C LYS A 89 13.77 15.81 7.55
N THR A 90 15.06 15.85 7.85
CA THR A 90 15.60 15.97 9.21
C THR A 90 15.84 17.44 9.56
N PHE A 91 15.36 17.86 10.73
CA PHE A 91 15.53 19.19 11.31
C PHE A 91 16.18 19.07 12.69
N GLY A 92 17.52 19.09 12.74
CA GLY A 92 18.25 18.85 13.98
C GLY A 92 18.05 17.42 14.46
N GLU A 93 17.30 17.23 15.54
CA GLU A 93 16.97 15.92 16.13
C GLU A 93 15.56 15.42 15.76
N ILE A 94 14.83 16.16 14.91
CA ILE A 94 13.45 15.83 14.51
C ILE A 94 13.45 15.36 13.06
N ASP A 95 12.96 14.15 12.83
CA ASP A 95 12.66 13.64 11.50
C ASP A 95 11.17 13.87 11.19
N ALA A 96 10.90 14.55 10.08
CA ALA A 96 9.54 14.85 9.63
C ALA A 96 9.24 14.09 8.34
N TYR A 97 8.02 13.56 8.24
CA TYR A 97 7.54 12.79 7.10
C TYR A 97 6.18 13.31 6.63
N PHE A 98 5.99 13.34 5.32
CA PHE A 98 4.75 13.77 4.68
C PHE A 98 4.42 12.87 3.49
N GLY A 99 3.23 12.26 3.50
CA GLY A 99 2.72 11.50 2.35
C GLY A 99 2.01 10.21 2.74
N TYR A 100 2.09 9.20 1.87
CA TYR A 100 1.55 7.86 2.12
C TYR A 100 2.66 6.98 2.70
N ARG A 101 2.64 6.75 4.01
CA ARG A 101 3.72 6.04 4.70
C ARG A 101 3.27 4.65 5.13
N ASN A 102 4.03 3.63 4.74
CA ASN A 102 3.97 2.28 5.27
C ASN A 102 5.03 2.14 6.35
N THR A 103 4.61 1.86 7.58
CA THR A 103 5.50 1.76 8.74
C THR A 103 5.31 0.43 9.46
N PHE A 104 6.35 0.00 10.17
CA PHE A 104 6.31 -1.12 11.09
C PHE A 104 6.26 -0.60 12.51
N TRP A 105 5.05 -0.33 13.00
CA TRP A 105 4.84 -0.01 14.42
C TRP A 105 4.77 -1.31 15.23
N GLY A 106 5.46 -1.39 16.38
CA GLY A 106 5.37 -2.53 17.30
C GLY A 106 6.33 -3.71 17.06
N VAL A 107 7.61 -3.47 16.73
CA VAL A 107 8.64 -4.51 16.43
C VAL A 107 9.02 -5.39 17.64
N ALA A 108 8.49 -5.12 18.84
CA ALA A 108 8.90 -5.82 20.07
C ALA A 108 8.49 -7.31 20.14
N GLU A 109 7.55 -7.77 19.31
CA GLU A 109 7.15 -9.18 19.23
C GLU A 109 7.42 -9.72 17.82
N SER A 110 7.92 -10.95 17.71
CA SER A 110 8.29 -11.64 16.46
C SER A 110 7.25 -11.66 15.32
N ARG A 111 6.06 -11.11 15.56
CA ARG A 111 4.96 -10.93 14.61
C ARG A 111 4.34 -9.55 14.84
N ASN A 112 4.08 -8.80 13.76
CA ASN A 112 3.33 -7.55 13.84
C ASN A 112 1.84 -7.84 14.06
N ILE A 113 1.48 -8.16 15.31
CA ILE A 113 0.08 -8.44 15.70
C ILE A 113 -0.68 -7.11 15.91
N VAL A 114 0.04 -6.04 16.20
CA VAL A 114 -0.50 -4.74 16.60
C VAL A 114 0.08 -3.65 15.69
N ASP A 115 -0.53 -3.50 14.52
CA ASP A 115 -0.34 -2.33 13.66
C ASP A 115 -1.54 -1.40 13.80
N LEU A 116 -1.32 -0.20 14.32
CA LEU A 116 -2.38 0.81 14.46
C LEU A 116 -2.42 1.80 13.30
N ILE A 117 -1.32 1.96 12.56
CA ILE A 117 -1.21 3.02 11.55
C ILE A 117 -1.65 2.50 10.20
N ASN A 118 -1.08 1.36 9.77
CA ASN A 118 -1.34 0.84 8.44
C ASN A 118 -2.45 -0.20 8.46
N GLN A 119 -3.43 -0.01 7.58
CA GLN A 119 -4.47 -1.00 7.34
C GLN A 119 -3.94 -2.12 6.45
N GLN A 120 -4.51 -3.32 6.58
CA GLN A 120 -4.08 -4.49 5.81
C GLN A 120 -4.76 -4.54 4.43
N ASP A 121 -3.99 -4.90 3.42
CA ASP A 121 -4.50 -5.34 2.13
C ASP A 121 -4.86 -6.82 2.21
N MET A 122 -6.11 -7.13 2.61
CA MET A 122 -6.51 -8.52 2.81
C MET A 122 -6.69 -9.27 1.48
N ALA A 123 -6.88 -8.54 0.37
CA ALA A 123 -6.96 -9.13 -0.95
C ALA A 123 -5.61 -9.70 -1.43
N ALA A 124 -4.50 -9.07 -1.01
CA ALA A 124 -3.14 -9.62 -1.20
C ALA A 124 -2.80 -10.81 -0.27
N GLY A 125 -3.68 -11.11 0.70
CA GLY A 125 -3.48 -12.14 1.73
C GLY A 125 -3.14 -11.58 3.11
N ILE A 126 -3.08 -12.47 4.10
CA ILE A 126 -3.00 -12.12 5.54
C ILE A 126 -1.54 -11.94 6.01
N SER A 127 -0.58 -11.78 5.09
CA SER A 127 0.81 -11.51 5.49
C SER A 127 0.89 -10.16 6.22
N PRO A 128 1.70 -10.04 7.29
CA PRO A 128 1.99 -8.76 7.94
C PRO A 128 2.61 -7.73 6.99
N ASP A 129 3.20 -8.18 5.88
CA ASP A 129 3.85 -7.30 4.89
C ASP A 129 2.84 -6.66 3.92
N ASN A 130 1.62 -7.21 3.82
CA ASN A 130 0.57 -6.73 2.94
C ASN A 130 -0.15 -5.51 3.55
N LYS A 131 0.57 -4.41 3.69
CA LYS A 131 0.06 -3.17 4.29
C LYS A 131 -0.28 -2.12 3.24
N LEU A 132 -1.28 -1.31 3.55
CA LEU A 132 -1.66 -0.12 2.79
C LEU A 132 -0.94 1.09 3.38
N GLY A 133 -0.31 1.91 2.54
CA GLY A 133 0.35 3.15 2.98
C GLY A 133 -0.65 4.15 3.56
N ALA A 134 -0.39 4.68 4.75
CA ALA A 134 -1.29 5.59 5.45
C ALA A 134 -1.00 7.06 5.07
N PRO A 135 -2.00 7.82 4.57
CA PRO A 135 -1.82 9.24 4.33
C PRO A 135 -1.62 9.93 5.68
N SER A 136 -0.47 10.55 5.87
CA SER A 136 -0.05 11.05 7.18
C SER A 136 0.94 12.21 7.10
N ILE A 137 1.01 12.92 8.22
CA ILE A 137 2.11 13.79 8.61
C ILE A 137 2.64 13.20 9.91
N SER A 138 3.91 12.82 9.97
CA SER A 138 4.48 12.22 11.16
C SER A 138 5.82 12.85 11.54
N PHE A 139 6.10 12.85 12.84
CA PHE A 139 7.35 13.37 13.40
C PHE A 139 7.95 12.34 14.35
N GLU A 140 9.26 12.18 14.29
CA GLU A 140 10.01 11.28 15.16
C GLU A 140 11.21 12.02 15.75
N THR A 141 11.50 11.80 17.02
CA THR A 141 12.67 12.37 17.70
C THR A 141 13.08 11.53 18.89
N TYR A 142 14.37 11.53 19.21
CA TYR A 142 14.91 10.82 20.37
C TYR A 142 15.10 11.77 21.54
N LEU A 143 14.38 11.56 22.65
CA LEU A 143 14.40 12.45 23.82
C LEU A 143 15.44 12.05 24.88
N GLY A 144 16.52 11.35 24.49
CA GLY A 144 17.57 10.90 25.42
C GLY A 144 17.18 9.68 26.26
N SER A 145 15.92 9.58 26.68
CA SER A 145 15.36 8.48 27.47
C SER A 145 14.41 7.56 26.69
N GLY A 146 14.19 7.82 25.39
CA GLY A 146 13.31 7.03 24.53
C GLY A 146 12.90 7.77 23.25
N ASP A 147 12.22 7.04 22.37
CA ASP A 147 11.70 7.57 21.11
C ASP A 147 10.33 8.23 21.33
N PHE A 148 10.18 9.43 20.79
CA PHE A 148 8.90 10.09 20.64
C PHE A 148 8.48 10.07 19.17
N GLN A 149 7.30 9.52 18.90
CA GLN A 149 6.71 9.46 17.58
C GLN A 149 5.31 10.04 17.65
N TYR A 150 4.95 10.88 16.68
CA TYR A 150 3.61 11.45 16.56
C TYR A 150 3.12 11.31 15.13
N TRP A 151 1.86 10.91 14.98
CA TRP A 151 1.19 10.74 13.71
C TRP A 151 -0.08 11.55 13.65
N TYR A 152 -0.27 12.24 12.53
CA TYR A 152 -1.52 12.87 12.15
C TYR A 152 -2.01 12.29 10.83
N MET A 153 -3.19 11.67 10.86
CA MET A 153 -3.79 10.98 9.72
C MET A 153 -5.07 11.70 9.30
N PRO A 154 -5.05 12.51 8.23
CA PRO A 154 -6.22 13.28 7.81
C PRO A 154 -7.33 12.44 7.17
N ARG A 155 -7.06 11.18 6.85
CA ARG A 155 -7.97 10.29 6.14
C ARG A 155 -7.67 8.83 6.48
N PHE A 156 -8.71 8.04 6.70
CA PHE A 156 -8.57 6.59 6.81
C PHE A 156 -8.50 5.93 5.45
N ARG A 157 -7.81 4.80 5.40
CA ARG A 157 -7.87 3.88 4.26
C ARG A 157 -8.73 2.69 4.61
N GLU A 158 -9.54 2.26 3.66
CA GLU A 158 -10.32 1.04 3.78
C GLU A 158 -9.42 -0.17 3.54
N ARG A 159 -9.71 -1.28 4.22
CA ARG A 159 -9.11 -2.57 3.88
C ARG A 159 -9.70 -3.06 2.57
N THR A 160 -8.86 -3.65 1.74
CA THR A 160 -9.26 -4.35 0.52
C THR A 160 -9.61 -5.80 0.86
N PHE A 161 -10.57 -6.37 0.15
CA PHE A 161 -11.04 -7.75 0.32
C PHE A 161 -11.24 -8.37 -1.05
N ASN A 162 -11.05 -9.69 -1.15
CA ASN A 162 -11.43 -10.45 -2.35
C ASN A 162 -12.95 -10.42 -2.54
N GLU A 163 -13.39 -10.67 -3.77
CA GLU A 163 -14.82 -10.83 -4.06
C GLU A 163 -15.43 -12.07 -3.40
N LYS A 164 -16.77 -12.09 -3.31
CA LYS A 164 -17.52 -13.16 -2.64
C LYS A 164 -17.27 -14.54 -3.25
N ASP A 165 -17.00 -14.57 -4.55
CA ASP A 165 -16.80 -15.73 -5.42
C ASP A 165 -15.32 -16.09 -5.61
N ALA A 166 -14.42 -15.42 -4.87
CA ALA A 166 -12.99 -15.66 -4.93
C ALA A 166 -12.52 -16.93 -4.20
N HIS A 167 -11.20 -17.16 -4.27
CA HIS A 167 -10.51 -18.26 -3.60
C HIS A 167 -9.24 -17.78 -2.88
N PRO A 168 -9.22 -17.73 -1.54
CA PRO A 168 -10.37 -17.86 -0.65
C PRO A 168 -11.29 -16.63 -0.78
N GLY A 169 -12.57 -16.89 -1.01
CA GLY A 169 -13.65 -15.94 -0.81
C GLY A 169 -14.26 -16.19 0.56
N PHE A 170 -14.78 -15.16 1.22
CA PHE A 170 -15.42 -15.35 2.53
C PHE A 170 -16.74 -16.13 2.46
N GLY A 171 -17.25 -16.45 1.25
CA GLY A 171 -18.57 -17.07 1.02
C GLY A 171 -19.75 -16.21 1.49
N LEU A 172 -19.45 -15.06 2.08
CA LEU A 172 -20.35 -14.04 2.56
C LEU A 172 -20.14 -12.79 1.69
N PRO A 173 -21.21 -12.07 1.33
CA PRO A 173 -21.05 -10.75 0.73
C PRO A 173 -20.31 -9.85 1.72
N VAL A 174 -19.11 -9.41 1.36
CA VAL A 174 -18.40 -8.37 2.12
C VAL A 174 -19.09 -7.05 1.77
N PHE A 175 -19.78 -6.47 2.74
CA PHE A 175 -20.40 -5.16 2.58
C PHE A 175 -19.34 -4.06 2.59
N SER A 176 -19.68 -2.91 2.00
CA SER A 176 -18.83 -1.73 2.06
C SER A 176 -18.46 -1.37 3.51
N ALA A 177 -17.28 -0.79 3.70
CA ALA A 177 -16.80 -0.42 5.02
C ALA A 177 -17.80 0.48 5.76
N GLU A 178 -18.20 0.07 6.97
CA GLU A 178 -18.93 0.92 7.89
C GLU A 178 -17.96 1.61 8.83
N PHE A 179 -18.07 2.93 8.93
CA PHE A 179 -17.19 3.74 9.76
C PHE A 179 -17.88 4.09 11.07
N ALA A 180 -17.19 3.88 12.19
CA ALA A 180 -17.64 4.36 13.49
C ALA A 180 -17.78 5.89 13.52
N HIS A 181 -16.98 6.60 12.71
CA HIS A 181 -16.99 8.05 12.64
C HIS A 181 -17.94 8.55 11.53
N SER A 182 -18.75 9.58 11.82
CA SER A 182 -19.74 10.14 10.89
C SER A 182 -19.16 10.71 9.59
N LYS A 183 -17.90 11.16 9.64
CA LYS A 183 -17.14 11.62 8.45
C LYS A 183 -16.60 10.47 7.57
N GLY A 184 -16.82 9.22 7.97
CA GLY A 184 -16.37 8.05 7.25
C GLY A 184 -14.86 8.05 7.02
N VAL A 185 -14.48 7.74 5.78
CA VAL A 185 -13.11 7.83 5.25
C VAL A 185 -12.41 9.16 5.55
N LYS A 186 -13.14 10.28 5.60
CA LYS A 186 -12.59 11.64 5.84
C LYS A 186 -12.46 11.97 7.32
N ALA A 187 -12.62 10.99 8.20
CA ALA A 187 -12.32 11.16 9.61
C ALA A 187 -10.81 11.40 9.78
N ILE A 188 -10.48 12.27 10.75
CA ILE A 188 -9.12 12.60 11.12
C ILE A 188 -8.77 11.76 12.34
N ASP A 189 -7.55 11.25 12.39
CA ASP A 189 -7.02 10.47 13.51
C ASP A 189 -5.58 10.86 13.85
N GLN A 190 -5.13 10.48 15.04
CA GLN A 190 -3.79 10.78 15.56
C GLN A 190 -3.30 9.70 16.52
N ALA A 191 -1.99 9.44 16.52
CA ALA A 191 -1.34 8.44 17.37
C ALA A 191 -0.01 8.94 17.93
#